data_AF-A0A7D9LQY6-F1
#
_entry.id   AF-A0A7D9LQY6-F1
#
_cell.length_a   1.000
_cell.length_b   1.000
_cell.length_c   1.000
_cell.angle_alpha   90.00
_cell.angle_beta   90.00
_cell.angle_gamma   90.00
#
_symmetry.space_group_name_H-M   'P 1'
#
loop_
_entity.id
_entity.type
_entity.pdbx_description
1 polymer ?
#
loop_
_entity_poly.entity_id
_entity_poly.type
_entity_poly.pdbx_seq_one_letter_code
_entity_poly.pdbx_strand_id
1 'polypeptide(L)'
;WYQIFQSIVDRHVPLRTKKVKSLQLPKWMTSEILAGIRQRNQLKLQARSGVIPWETFTHQRNKITTQIKQAKQNYFKQEIYQNKHDSKKLWKLMKDAVDLNMNKATPNKILDNTDLITDPKKIANIFNSHFSQIANTVTKESAHHQPNFDALRNFVERVHAKTKITIDQSLCCQYCQKSWNAITDYIS
;
A
#
# COMPACT_ATOMS: atom_id res chain seq x y z
N TRP A 1 7.74 18.13 -56.41
CA TRP A 1 6.76 17.25 -55.74
C TRP A 1 7.21 16.86 -54.32
N TYR A 2 8.36 16.22 -54.14
CA TYR A 2 8.87 15.79 -52.83
C TYR A 2 8.94 16.92 -51.77
N GLN A 3 9.45 18.09 -52.14
CA GLN A 3 9.56 19.22 -51.21
C GLN A 3 8.19 19.77 -50.76
N ILE A 4 7.19 19.76 -51.63
CA ILE A 4 5.83 20.20 -51.32
C ILE A 4 5.22 19.22 -50.32
N PHE A 5 5.33 17.91 -50.60
CA PHE A 5 4.87 16.86 -49.71
C PHE A 5 5.53 16.97 -48.33
N GLN A 6 6.86 17.08 -48.27
CA GLN A 6 7.59 17.19 -47.02
C GLN A 6 7.16 18.44 -46.21
N SER A 7 6.94 19.58 -46.88
CA SER A 7 6.49 20.81 -46.20
C SER A 7 5.10 20.70 -45.57
N ILE A 8 4.21 19.91 -46.17
CA ILE A 8 2.87 19.63 -45.64
C ILE A 8 2.99 18.66 -44.45
N VAL A 9 3.81 17.62 -44.58
CA VAL A 9 4.08 16.65 -43.50
C VAL A 9 4.69 17.34 -42.28
N ASP A 10 5.71 18.19 -42.46
CA ASP A 10 6.38 18.87 -41.35
C ASP A 10 5.46 19.89 -40.67
N ARG A 11 4.54 20.52 -41.42
CA ARG A 11 3.56 21.49 -40.89
C ARG A 11 2.46 20.81 -40.08
N HIS A 12 1.90 19.72 -40.58
CA HIS A 12 0.71 19.09 -39.99
C HIS A 12 1.06 17.91 -39.06
N VAL A 13 2.21 17.27 -39.24
CA VAL A 13 2.69 16.11 -38.47
C VAL A 13 4.16 16.31 -38.10
N PRO A 14 4.51 17.38 -37.34
CA PRO A 14 5.88 17.59 -36.94
C PRO A 14 6.39 16.41 -36.11
N LEU A 15 7.56 15.88 -36.46
CA LEU A 15 8.22 14.84 -35.68
C LEU A 15 8.53 15.39 -34.29
N ARG A 16 7.90 14.82 -33.26
CA ARG A 16 8.12 15.20 -31.86
C ARG A 16 8.86 14.09 -31.13
N THR A 17 10.04 14.42 -30.62
CA THR A 17 10.77 13.51 -29.73
C THR A 17 10.13 13.54 -28.34
N LYS A 18 9.43 12.47 -27.98
CA LYS A 18 8.90 12.27 -26.63
C LYS A 18 9.90 11.46 -25.82
N LYS A 19 10.36 12.00 -24.68
CA LYS A 19 11.04 11.19 -23.67
C LYS A 19 10.03 10.24 -23.05
N VAL A 20 10.14 8.96 -23.37
CA VAL A 20 9.38 7.91 -22.69
C VAL A 20 10.13 7.59 -21.40
N LYS A 21 9.45 7.63 -20.25
CA LYS A 21 10.05 7.17 -19.00
C LYS A 21 10.40 5.69 -19.18
N SER A 22 11.67 5.33 -18.97
CA SER A 22 12.05 3.92 -18.91
C SER A 22 11.20 3.24 -17.85
N LEU A 23 10.44 2.23 -18.24
CA LEU A 23 9.70 1.40 -17.30
C LEU A 23 10.74 0.70 -16.43
N GLN A 24 10.88 1.17 -15.19
CA GLN A 24 11.77 0.55 -14.22
C GLN A 24 11.24 -0.85 -13.95
N LEU A 25 12.02 -1.85 -14.36
CA LEU A 25 11.68 -3.23 -14.09
C LEU A 25 11.68 -3.44 -12.57
N PRO A 26 10.72 -4.21 -12.04
CA PRO A 26 10.77 -4.59 -10.63
C PRO A 26 12.09 -5.28 -10.30
N LYS A 27 12.65 -4.99 -9.13
CA LYS A 27 13.98 -5.51 -8.73
C LYS A 27 14.05 -7.05 -8.67
N TRP A 28 12.91 -7.72 -8.48
CA TRP A 28 12.81 -9.19 -8.50
C TRP A 28 12.76 -9.79 -9.92
N MET A 29 12.68 -8.98 -10.97
CA MET A 29 12.57 -9.44 -12.35
C MET A 29 13.96 -9.59 -12.98
N THR A 30 14.47 -10.82 -12.96
CA THR A 30 15.78 -11.17 -13.51
C THR A 30 15.74 -11.38 -15.03
N SER A 31 16.92 -11.36 -15.67
CA SER A 31 17.07 -11.67 -17.10
C SER A 31 16.57 -13.07 -17.45
N GLU A 32 16.74 -14.04 -16.55
CA GLU A 32 16.24 -15.41 -16.70
C GLU A 32 14.70 -15.43 -16.77
N ILE A 33 14.02 -14.73 -15.85
CA ILE A 33 12.56 -14.61 -15.88
C ILE A 33 12.09 -13.96 -17.17
N LEU A 34 12.78 -12.91 -17.63
CA LEU A 34 12.46 -12.24 -18.89
C LEU A 34 12.64 -13.17 -20.09
N ALA A 35 13.73 -13.94 -20.14
CA ALA A 35 13.96 -14.95 -21.18
C ALA A 35 12.86 -16.02 -21.14
N GLY A 36 12.51 -16.50 -19.95
CA GLY A 36 11.43 -17.45 -19.74
C GLY A 36 10.07 -16.94 -20.19
N ILE A 37 9.74 -15.67 -19.92
CA ILE A 37 8.53 -14.98 -20.40
C ILE A 37 8.51 -14.94 -21.93
N ARG A 38 9.63 -14.60 -22.57
CA ARG A 38 9.74 -14.57 -24.04
C ARG A 38 9.52 -15.96 -24.63
N GLN A 39 10.18 -16.97 -24.08
CA GLN A 39 10.03 -18.36 -24.50
C GLN A 39 8.56 -18.82 -24.35
N ARG A 40 7.93 -18.56 -23.21
CA ARG A 40 6.51 -18.87 -22.99
C ARG A 40 5.61 -18.19 -24.04
N ASN A 41 5.89 -16.93 -24.37
CA ASN A 41 5.11 -16.20 -25.37
C ASN A 41 5.29 -16.78 -26.78
N GLN A 42 6.50 -17.20 -27.14
CA GLN A 42 6.78 -17.89 -28.40
C GLN A 42 6.03 -19.24 -28.47
N LEU A 43 6.13 -20.06 -27.41
CA LEU A 43 5.42 -21.34 -27.32
C LEU A 43 3.90 -21.15 -27.39
N LYS A 44 3.37 -20.06 -26.82
CA LYS A 44 1.93 -19.73 -26.94
C LYS A 44 1.51 -19.53 -28.39
N LEU A 45 2.32 -18.86 -29.19
CA LEU A 45 2.05 -18.63 -30.61
C LEU A 45 2.12 -19.95 -31.37
N GLN A 46 3.15 -20.77 -31.13
CA GLN A 46 3.33 -22.08 -31.76
C GLN A 46 2.20 -23.07 -31.42
N ALA A 47 1.75 -23.09 -30.16
CA ALA A 47 0.63 -23.94 -29.74
C ALA A 47 -0.69 -23.50 -30.39
N ARG A 48 -0.90 -22.19 -30.56
CA ARG A 48 -2.08 -21.66 -31.27
C ARG A 48 -2.07 -21.98 -32.75
N SER A 49 -0.90 -22.02 -33.38
CA SER A 49 -0.75 -22.40 -34.79
C SER A 49 -0.70 -23.92 -35.00
N GLY A 50 -0.84 -24.73 -33.94
CA GLY A 50 -0.81 -26.19 -34.01
C GLY A 50 0.59 -26.81 -34.27
N VAL A 51 1.66 -26.01 -34.19
CA VAL A 51 3.04 -26.46 -34.44
C VAL A 51 3.57 -27.33 -33.29
N ILE A 52 3.13 -27.04 -32.08
CA ILE A 52 3.48 -27.81 -30.88
C ILE A 52 2.22 -28.18 -30.10
N PRO A 53 2.25 -29.26 -29.29
CA PRO A 53 1.18 -29.59 -28.37
C PRO A 53 0.97 -28.51 -27.29
N TRP A 54 -0.26 -28.39 -26.79
CA TRP A 54 -0.60 -27.45 -25.72
C TRP A 54 0.08 -27.79 -24.40
N GLU A 55 0.45 -29.05 -24.15
CA GLU A 55 1.17 -29.45 -22.93
C GLU A 55 2.53 -28.75 -22.84
N THR A 56 3.25 -28.60 -23.95
CA THR A 56 4.58 -27.95 -23.98
C THR A 56 4.49 -26.50 -23.52
N PHE A 57 3.51 -25.75 -24.03
CA PHE A 57 3.23 -24.39 -23.57
C PHE A 57 2.82 -24.39 -22.08
N THR A 58 1.95 -25.31 -21.68
CA THR A 58 1.41 -25.37 -20.31
C THR A 58 2.53 -25.63 -19.29
N HIS A 59 3.44 -26.56 -19.59
CA HIS A 59 4.60 -26.84 -18.77
C HIS A 59 5.49 -25.60 -18.60
N GLN A 60 5.84 -24.92 -19.71
CA GLN A 60 6.65 -23.70 -19.63
C GLN A 60 5.94 -22.57 -18.88
N ARG A 61 4.63 -22.39 -19.10
CA ARG A 61 3.83 -21.41 -18.37
C ARG A 61 3.88 -21.66 -16.86
N ASN A 62 3.72 -22.91 -16.44
CA ASN A 62 3.73 -23.29 -15.03
C ASN A 62 5.13 -23.07 -14.43
N LYS A 63 6.19 -23.49 -15.13
CA LYS A 63 7.58 -23.25 -14.74
C LYS A 63 7.86 -21.77 -14.47
N ILE A 64 7.54 -20.90 -15.43
CA ILE A 64 7.77 -19.45 -15.30
C ILE A 64 6.89 -18.83 -14.20
N THR A 65 5.66 -19.31 -14.04
CA THR A 65 4.78 -18.84 -12.96
C THR A 65 5.39 -19.13 -11.59
N THR A 66 5.91 -20.35 -11.40
CA THR A 66 6.61 -20.75 -10.18
C THR A 66 7.88 -19.92 -9.97
N GLN A 67 8.71 -19.73 -11.00
CA GLN A 67 9.92 -18.92 -10.90
C GLN A 67 9.61 -17.47 -10.51
N ILE A 68 8.59 -16.84 -11.11
CA ILE A 68 8.16 -15.48 -10.76
C ILE A 68 7.69 -15.43 -9.30
N LYS A 69 6.91 -16.41 -8.85
CA LYS A 69 6.42 -16.48 -7.46
C LYS A 69 7.59 -16.56 -6.47
N GLN A 70 8.56 -17.44 -6.75
CA GLN A 70 9.75 -17.61 -5.91
C GLN A 70 10.62 -16.36 -5.89
N ALA A 71 10.89 -15.74 -7.04
CA ALA A 71 11.72 -14.55 -7.13
C ALA A 71 11.09 -13.36 -6.38
N LYS A 72 9.78 -13.14 -6.54
CA LYS A 72 9.03 -12.15 -5.75
C LYS A 72 9.15 -12.41 -4.25
N GLN A 73 8.88 -13.65 -3.83
CA GLN A 73 8.91 -14.00 -2.42
C GLN A 73 10.30 -13.80 -1.80
N ASN A 74 11.35 -14.24 -2.50
CA ASN A 74 12.72 -14.12 -2.03
C ASN A 74 13.15 -12.65 -1.91
N TYR A 75 12.84 -11.84 -2.92
CA TYR A 75 13.11 -10.40 -2.90
C TYR A 75 12.46 -9.71 -1.70
N PHE A 76 11.14 -9.88 -1.50
CA PHE A 76 10.46 -9.22 -0.39
C PHE A 76 10.93 -9.74 0.97
N LYS A 77 11.20 -11.04 1.11
CA LYS A 77 11.79 -11.59 2.34
C LYS A 77 13.13 -10.93 2.68
N GLN A 78 14.02 -10.82 1.68
CA GLN A 78 15.34 -10.22 1.87
C GLN A 78 15.25 -8.72 2.20
N GLU A 79 14.44 -7.96 1.46
CA GLU A 79 14.26 -6.52 1.70
C GLU A 79 13.62 -6.24 3.07
N ILE A 80 12.65 -7.05 3.51
CA ILE A 80 12.07 -6.94 4.85
C ILE A 80 13.14 -7.19 5.92
N TYR A 81 13.93 -8.26 5.77
CA TYR A 81 15.00 -8.58 6.71
C TYR A 81 16.05 -7.48 6.82
N GLN A 82 16.47 -6.92 5.69
CA GLN A 82 17.47 -5.84 5.62
C GLN A 82 16.95 -4.52 6.20
N ASN A 83 15.64 -4.24 6.07
CA ASN A 83 15.03 -2.98 6.51
C ASN A 83 14.22 -3.12 7.83
N LYS A 84 14.46 -4.17 8.63
CA LYS A 84 13.68 -4.48 9.85
C LYS A 84 13.66 -3.36 10.90
N HIS A 85 14.64 -2.45 10.88
CA HIS A 85 14.75 -1.31 11.81
C HIS A 85 14.28 0.02 11.20
N ASP A 86 13.91 0.06 9.92
CA ASP A 86 13.43 1.25 9.24
C ASP A 86 11.94 1.10 8.92
N SER A 87 11.09 1.51 9.86
CA SER A 87 9.63 1.39 9.75
C SER A 87 9.07 2.10 8.51
N LYS A 88 9.70 3.21 8.06
CA LYS A 88 9.25 3.96 6.89
C LYS A 88 9.51 3.17 5.61
N LYS A 89 10.69 2.58 5.46
CA LYS A 89 11.01 1.71 4.33
C LYS A 89 10.20 0.42 4.35
N LEU A 90 10.02 -0.18 5.52
CA LEU A 90 9.21 -1.39 5.66
C LEU A 90 7.76 -1.14 5.25
N TRP A 91 7.18 -0.01 5.66
CA TRP A 91 5.83 0.37 5.24
C TRP A 91 5.75 0.58 3.72
N LYS A 92 6.75 1.24 3.12
CA LYS A 92 6.81 1.39 1.66
C LYS A 92 6.90 0.03 0.96
N LEU A 93 7.76 -0.87 1.43
CA LEU A 93 7.92 -2.23 0.90
C LEU A 93 6.62 -3.05 1.01
N MET A 94 5.90 -2.95 2.13
CA MET A 94 4.60 -3.62 2.31
C MET A 94 3.55 -3.09 1.33
N LYS A 95 3.49 -1.77 1.13
CA LYS A 95 2.59 -1.17 0.13
C LYS A 95 2.97 -1.51 -1.31
N ASP A 96 4.24 -1.77 -1.58
CA ASP A 96 4.69 -2.22 -2.91
C ASP A 96 4.43 -3.74 -3.09
N ALA A 97 4.41 -4.52 -2.00
CA ALA A 97 4.17 -5.97 -2.01
C ALA A 97 2.69 -6.33 -2.13
N VAL A 98 1.85 -5.61 -1.38
CA VAL A 98 0.40 -5.70 -1.46
C VAL A 98 -0.03 -4.71 -2.51
N ASP A 99 -0.58 -5.17 -3.63
CA ASP A 99 -0.99 -4.31 -4.74
C ASP A 99 -2.18 -3.42 -4.29
N LEU A 100 -1.91 -2.36 -3.51
CA LEU A 100 -2.94 -1.50 -2.90
C LEU A 100 -3.64 -0.59 -3.92
N ASN A 101 -3.31 -0.75 -5.20
CA ASN A 101 -4.08 -0.22 -6.32
C ASN A 101 -5.35 -1.06 -6.61
N MET A 102 -5.72 -1.98 -5.71
CA MET A 102 -7.10 -2.46 -5.65
C MET A 102 -8.02 -1.24 -5.52
N ASN A 103 -9.02 -1.14 -6.41
CA ASN A 103 -10.08 -0.13 -6.30
C ASN A 103 -10.48 0.00 -4.83
N LYS A 104 -10.56 1.23 -4.31
CA LYS A 104 -11.01 1.54 -2.94
C LYS A 104 -12.50 1.21 -2.79
N ALA A 105 -12.87 -0.03 -3.08
CA ALA A 105 -14.22 -0.53 -2.91
C ALA A 105 -14.44 -0.66 -1.41
N THR A 106 -15.32 0.17 -0.90
CA THR A 106 -15.90 -0.05 0.41
C THR A 106 -16.62 -1.40 0.42
N PRO A 107 -16.63 -2.13 1.54
CA PRO A 107 -17.47 -3.31 1.67
C PRO A 107 -18.92 -2.91 1.41
N ASN A 108 -19.50 -3.41 0.31
CA ASN A 108 -20.87 -3.07 -0.08
C ASN A 108 -21.89 -4.05 0.52
N LYS A 109 -21.42 -5.10 1.19
CA LYS A 109 -22.24 -6.12 1.85
C LYS A 109 -21.53 -6.64 3.09
N ILE A 110 -22.26 -6.86 4.16
CA ILE A 110 -21.81 -7.55 5.37
C ILE A 110 -22.88 -8.58 5.76
N LEU A 111 -22.46 -9.74 6.24
CA LEU A 111 -23.35 -10.71 6.85
C LEU A 111 -23.30 -10.47 8.35
N ASP A 112 -24.43 -10.07 8.94
CA ASP A 112 -24.57 -9.95 10.39
C ASP A 112 -25.56 -11.02 10.87
N ASN A 113 -25.05 -11.99 11.61
CA ASN A 113 -25.73 -13.25 11.94
C ASN A 113 -26.25 -13.99 10.68
N THR A 114 -27.50 -13.77 10.29
CA THR A 114 -28.18 -14.38 9.12
C THR A 114 -28.56 -13.37 8.05
N ASP A 115 -28.44 -12.07 8.33
CA ASP A 115 -28.96 -11.03 7.46
C ASP A 115 -27.86 -10.45 6.57
N LEU A 116 -28.11 -10.46 5.27
CA LEU A 116 -27.24 -9.83 4.29
C LEU A 116 -27.55 -8.33 4.22
N ILE A 117 -26.70 -7.53 4.85
CA ILE A 117 -26.89 -6.08 4.93
C ILE A 117 -26.09 -5.40 3.82
N THR A 118 -26.78 -4.63 3.01
CA THR A 118 -26.21 -3.89 1.86
C THR A 118 -26.26 -2.37 2.03
N ASP A 119 -26.99 -1.88 3.04
CA ASP A 119 -27.10 -0.46 3.34
C ASP A 119 -25.79 0.08 3.97
N PRO A 120 -25.13 1.07 3.35
CA PRO A 120 -23.85 1.61 3.83
C PRO A 120 -23.89 2.13 5.28
N LYS A 121 -25.00 2.74 5.71
CA LYS A 121 -25.13 3.30 7.05
C LYS A 121 -25.22 2.18 8.10
N LYS A 122 -26.00 1.14 7.84
CA LYS A 122 -26.05 -0.06 8.68
C LYS A 122 -24.69 -0.77 8.73
N ILE A 123 -24.02 -0.93 7.59
CA ILE A 123 -22.67 -1.51 7.53
C ILE A 123 -21.70 -0.72 8.44
N ALA A 124 -21.70 0.61 8.34
CA ALA A 124 -20.85 1.46 9.18
C ALA A 124 -21.17 1.32 10.68
N ASN A 125 -22.45 1.27 11.04
CA ASN A 125 -22.86 1.09 12.44
C ASN A 125 -22.44 -0.27 13.00
N ILE A 126 -22.53 -1.34 12.21
CA ILE A 126 -22.07 -2.68 12.61
C ILE A 126 -20.56 -2.68 12.86
N PHE A 127 -19.78 -2.08 11.95
CA PHE A 127 -18.35 -1.91 12.14
C PHE A 127 -18.04 -1.10 13.41
N ASN A 128 -18.72 0.02 13.62
CA ASN A 128 -18.52 0.86 14.81
C ASN A 128 -18.84 0.09 16.08
N SER A 129 -19.96 -0.63 16.12
CA SER A 129 -20.35 -1.46 17.27
C SER A 129 -19.31 -2.53 17.56
N HIS A 130 -18.89 -3.27 16.53
CA HIS A 130 -17.88 -4.32 16.65
C HIS A 130 -16.57 -3.79 17.24
N PHE A 131 -16.00 -2.72 16.66
CA PHE A 131 -14.72 -2.19 17.13
C PHE A 131 -14.82 -1.41 18.44
N SER A 132 -15.98 -0.86 18.80
CA SER A 132 -16.18 -0.25 20.12
C SER A 132 -16.28 -1.30 21.22
N GLN A 133 -16.80 -2.48 20.90
CA GLN A 133 -16.98 -3.59 21.85
C GLN A 133 -15.75 -4.49 21.96
N ILE A 134 -14.88 -4.52 20.94
CA ILE A 134 -13.71 -5.41 20.90
C ILE A 134 -12.77 -5.22 22.11
N ALA A 135 -12.63 -3.98 22.60
CA ALA A 135 -11.82 -3.66 23.76
C ALA A 135 -12.32 -4.37 25.03
N ASN A 136 -13.64 -4.55 25.17
CA ASN A 136 -14.24 -5.24 26.29
C ASN A 136 -14.06 -6.75 26.20
N THR A 137 -14.00 -7.31 24.98
CA THR A 137 -13.72 -8.74 24.76
C THR A 137 -12.27 -9.06 25.07
N VAL A 138 -11.34 -8.26 24.52
CA VAL A 138 -9.90 -8.45 24.72
C VAL A 138 -9.50 -8.26 26.18
N THR A 139 -10.07 -7.28 26.90
CA THR A 139 -9.75 -7.06 28.32
C THR A 139 -10.30 -8.16 29.23
N LYS A 140 -11.46 -8.76 28.91
CA LYS A 140 -12.00 -9.92 29.65
C LYS A 140 -11.11 -11.15 29.52
N GLU A 141 -10.51 -11.38 28.36
CA GLU A 141 -9.56 -12.49 28.13
C GLU A 141 -8.18 -12.22 28.76
N SER A 142 -7.82 -10.95 28.97
CA SER A 142 -6.52 -10.51 29.48
C SER A 142 -6.47 -10.30 31.00
N ALA A 143 -7.54 -10.64 31.74
CA ALA A 143 -7.71 -10.31 33.17
C ALA A 143 -6.64 -10.91 34.12
N HIS A 144 -5.68 -11.69 33.62
CA HIS A 144 -4.57 -12.26 34.41
C HIS A 144 -3.19 -11.63 34.19
N HIS A 145 -3.06 -10.57 33.40
CA HIS A 145 -1.79 -9.82 33.32
C HIS A 145 -2.07 -8.32 33.30
N GLN A 146 -1.59 -7.61 34.33
CA GLN A 146 -1.49 -6.16 34.23
C GLN A 146 -0.59 -5.83 33.04
N PRO A 147 -1.07 -5.08 32.04
CA PRO A 147 -0.23 -4.70 30.92
C PRO A 147 0.85 -3.74 31.44
N ASN A 148 2.12 -4.07 31.21
CA ASN A 148 3.22 -3.16 31.49
C ASN A 148 3.20 -2.05 30.41
N PHE A 149 2.85 -0.83 30.85
CA PHE A 149 2.83 0.36 30.00
C PHE A 149 4.08 1.23 30.12
N ASP A 150 5.13 0.80 30.81
CA ASP A 150 6.34 1.59 31.09
C ASP A 150 7.01 2.05 29.80
N ALA A 151 7.08 1.18 28.78
CA ALA A 151 7.62 1.54 27.47
C ALA A 151 6.80 2.65 26.79
N LEU A 152 5.47 2.62 26.97
CA LEU A 152 4.55 3.58 26.38
C LEU A 152 4.60 4.92 27.14
N ARG A 153 4.70 4.85 28.47
CA ARG A 153 4.93 6.01 29.35
C ARG A 153 6.25 6.70 29.03
N ASN A 154 7.35 5.96 28.94
CA ASN A 154 8.67 6.47 28.56
C ASN A 154 8.66 7.12 27.16
N PHE A 155 7.91 6.54 26.22
CA PHE A 155 7.75 7.12 24.89
C PHE A 155 7.00 8.47 24.95
N VAL A 156 5.87 8.53 25.66
CA VAL A 156 5.07 9.74 25.83
C VAL A 156 5.87 10.83 26.54
N GLU A 157 6.59 10.49 27.61
CA GLU A 157 7.49 11.40 28.32
C GLU A 157 8.61 11.92 27.42
N ARG A 158 9.22 11.06 26.59
CA ARG A 158 10.24 11.47 25.62
C ARG A 158 9.69 12.40 24.54
N VAL A 159 8.45 12.20 24.10
CA VAL A 159 7.79 13.06 23.11
C VAL A 159 7.44 14.40 23.75
N HIS A 160 6.86 14.42 24.95
CA HIS A 160 6.56 15.64 25.70
C HIS A 160 7.82 16.45 26.07
N ALA A 161 8.91 15.77 26.40
CA ALA A 161 10.21 16.43 26.65
C ALA A 161 10.77 17.10 25.38
N LYS A 162 10.47 16.56 24.19
CA LYS A 162 10.84 17.16 22.91
C LYS A 162 9.87 18.25 22.44
N THR A 163 8.62 18.23 22.89
CA THR A 163 7.61 19.27 22.61
C THR A 163 7.49 20.31 23.72
N LYS A 164 8.55 20.54 24.52
CA LYS A 164 8.69 21.79 25.29
C LYS A 164 8.85 22.96 24.31
N ILE A 165 7.74 23.36 23.71
CA ILE A 165 7.51 24.73 23.27
C ILE A 165 7.28 25.47 24.59
N THR A 166 8.29 26.16 25.08
CA THR A 166 8.11 27.20 26.09
C THR A 166 7.27 28.28 25.43
N ILE A 167 5.95 28.23 25.62
CA ILE A 167 5.11 29.39 25.34
C ILE A 167 5.39 30.34 26.49
N ASP A 168 6.25 31.32 26.22
CA ASP A 168 6.46 32.46 27.10
C ASP A 168 5.12 33.20 27.25
N GLN A 169 4.51 33.08 28.44
CA GLN A 169 3.24 33.72 28.76
C GLN A 169 3.33 35.26 28.69
N SER A 170 4.53 35.85 28.67
CA SER A 170 4.70 37.29 28.49
C SER A 170 4.48 37.78 27.04
N LEU A 171 4.46 36.86 26.07
CA LEU A 171 4.22 37.15 24.64
C LEU A 171 2.79 36.80 24.18
N CYS A 172 1.94 36.29 25.07
CA CYS A 172 0.58 35.91 24.73
C CYS A 172 -0.34 37.14 24.71
N CYS A 173 -0.91 37.48 23.56
CA CYS A 173 -1.92 38.53 23.42
C CYS A 173 -3.09 38.28 24.40
N GLN A 174 -3.63 39.36 25.00
CA GLN A 174 -4.74 39.32 25.97
C GLN A 174 -5.95 38.47 25.52
N TYR A 175 -6.13 38.30 24.21
CA TYR A 175 -7.20 37.48 23.63
C TYR A 175 -6.98 35.96 23.79
N CYS A 176 -5.74 35.49 23.67
CA CYS A 176 -5.39 34.07 23.85
C CYS A 176 -5.46 33.66 25.32
N GLN A 177 -5.13 34.56 26.25
CA GLN A 177 -5.21 34.30 27.70
C GLN A 177 -6.66 34.04 28.15
N LYS A 178 -7.62 34.81 27.63
CA LYS A 178 -9.06 34.63 27.93
C LYS A 178 -9.60 33.30 27.46
N SER A 179 -9.18 32.85 26.29
CA SER A 179 -9.62 31.56 25.73
C SER A 179 -9.04 30.37 26.50
N TRP A 180 -7.84 30.50 27.05
CA TRP A 180 -7.21 29.45 27.86
C TRP A 180 -7.88 29.32 29.24
N ASN A 181 -8.17 30.44 29.89
CA ASN A 181 -8.87 30.46 31.17
C ASN A 181 -10.31 29.91 31.06
N ALA A 182 -11.01 30.20 29.96
CA ALA A 182 -12.34 29.64 29.71
C ALA A 182 -12.34 28.12 29.54
N ILE A 183 -11.22 27.53 29.08
CA ILE A 183 -11.07 26.07 28.93
C ILE A 183 -10.76 25.44 30.30
N THR A 184 -9.96 26.09 31.14
CA THR A 184 -9.65 25.57 32.49
C THR A 184 -10.84 25.63 33.44
N ASP A 185 -11.68 26.66 33.31
CA ASP A 185 -12.90 26.79 34.11
C ASP A 185 -13.98 25.77 33.72
N TYR A 186 -13.96 25.25 32.49
CA TYR A 186 -14.88 24.20 32.04
C TYR A 186 -14.49 22.79 32.51
N ILE A 187 -13.24 22.60 32.95
CA ILE A 187 -12.67 21.32 33.35
C ILE A 187 -12.67 21.14 34.89
N SER A 188 -13.00 22.20 35.65
CA SER A 188 -13.19 22.15 37.11
C SER A 188 -14.66 21.99 37.48
#